data_AF-A0A371QNH6-F1
#
_entry.id   AF-A0A371QNH6-F1
#
_cell.length_a   1.000
_cell.length_b   1.000
_cell.length_c   1.000
_cell.angle_alpha   90.00
_cell.angle_beta   90.00
_cell.angle_gamma   90.00
#
_symmetry.space_group_name_H-M   'P 1'
#
loop_
_entity.id
_entity.type
_entity.pdbx_description
1 polymer ?
#
loop_
_entity_poly.entity_id
_entity_poly.type
_entity_poly.pdbx_seq_one_letter_code
_entity_poly.pdbx_strand_id
1 'polypeptide(L)'
;MSCLNVDVSKFENVQDSSNPVHVNLIEWICDESNQSVIRELRTLSGDDYKSSKKQLPGITPSGAFNKRSESGLIKHSGLIQFDVDSKDNPVNMDELKYKIQHNPFVAYLSYSTSGNGLWGLIPVKHPERHKSHFRAIQQAFRNAGVSIDPAPSNVASFRFRSYDPDPYFNHNADVFHYLIDKIPASSNGRDNRTKVEQLISKIQANRIDITEGYEKWLKIGFALAEEFGESGRIYFHQLSQWHSEYDTAECDEQFDNCLNSNGQGITIASFFGICKDFGVTLDTNHAYQKDRVLQGDTKSKVSAPYGMNPYTGEIFDERGYPADWDFHLN
;
A
#
# COMPACT_ATOMS: atom_id res chain seq x y z
N MET A 1 28.03 7.36 7.88
CA MET A 1 28.11 5.88 7.86
C MET A 1 26.80 5.40 7.24
N SER A 2 26.82 4.48 6.28
CA SER A 2 25.61 4.03 5.58
C SER A 2 24.58 3.46 6.56
N CYS A 3 23.31 3.84 6.43
CA CYS A 3 22.21 3.25 7.21
C CYS A 3 22.02 1.75 6.95
N LEU A 4 22.58 1.23 5.85
CA LEU A 4 22.58 -0.21 5.50
C LEU A 4 23.75 -0.99 6.13
N ASN A 5 24.71 -0.31 6.78
CA ASN A 5 25.85 -0.95 7.41
C ASN A 5 25.49 -1.48 8.81
N VAL A 6 24.71 -2.56 8.84
CA VAL A 6 24.11 -3.16 10.04
C VAL A 6 24.17 -4.69 9.97
N ASP A 7 24.14 -5.34 11.14
CA ASP A 7 24.13 -6.80 11.24
C ASP A 7 22.71 -7.37 11.13
N VAL A 8 22.57 -8.42 10.33
CA VAL A 8 21.33 -9.20 10.16
C VAL A 8 21.63 -10.69 10.24
N SER A 9 20.60 -11.51 10.43
CA SER A 9 20.74 -12.97 10.41
C SER A 9 20.50 -13.55 9.02
N LYS A 10 21.46 -14.35 8.54
CA LYS A 10 21.37 -15.22 7.35
C LYS A 10 20.96 -16.64 7.76
N PHE A 11 20.12 -17.26 6.97
CA PHE A 11 19.74 -18.67 7.06
C PHE A 11 19.99 -19.36 5.73
N GLU A 12 20.29 -20.65 5.78
CA GLU A 12 20.62 -21.44 4.58
C GLU A 12 19.42 -21.60 3.64
N ASN A 13 18.20 -21.61 4.19
CA ASN A 13 16.97 -21.63 3.41
C ASN A 13 15.76 -21.15 4.22
N VAL A 14 14.59 -21.08 3.57
CA VAL A 14 13.34 -20.60 4.19
C VAL A 14 12.75 -21.54 5.23
N GLN A 15 13.18 -22.81 5.31
CA GLN A 15 12.70 -23.77 6.31
C GLN A 15 13.57 -23.74 7.57
N ASP A 16 14.81 -23.28 7.45
CA ASP A 16 15.70 -23.10 8.58
C ASP A 16 15.18 -22.01 9.52
N SER A 17 15.26 -22.28 10.82
CA SER A 17 14.85 -21.36 11.87
C SER A 17 15.87 -21.26 12.99
N SER A 18 16.96 -22.02 12.94
CA SER A 18 17.92 -22.20 14.03
C SER A 18 19.33 -21.87 13.58
N ASN A 19 20.21 -21.52 14.52
CA ASN A 19 21.64 -21.30 14.27
C ASN A 19 21.94 -20.33 13.10
N PRO A 20 21.33 -19.12 13.07
CA PRO A 20 21.62 -18.16 12.02
C PRO A 20 23.09 -17.74 12.02
N VAL A 21 23.60 -17.40 10.84
CA VAL A 21 24.89 -16.74 10.69
C VAL A 21 24.67 -15.24 10.64
N HIS A 22 25.31 -14.48 11.52
CA HIS A 22 25.27 -13.02 11.45
C HIS A 22 26.15 -12.52 10.30
N VAL A 23 25.57 -11.68 9.45
CA VAL A 23 26.23 -11.09 8.28
C VAL A 23 25.97 -9.59 8.24
N ASN A 24 26.88 -8.85 7.62
CA ASN A 24 26.66 -7.45 7.33
C ASN A 24 25.67 -7.29 6.16
N LEU A 25 24.65 -6.44 6.32
CA LEU A 25 23.57 -6.29 5.35
C LEU A 25 24.04 -5.71 4.02
N ILE A 26 24.86 -4.65 4.02
CA ILE A 26 25.32 -4.02 2.77
C ILE A 26 26.25 -4.97 2.00
N GLU A 27 27.13 -5.70 2.69
CA GLU A 27 27.96 -6.73 2.06
C GLU A 27 27.11 -7.85 1.46
N TRP A 28 26.05 -8.28 2.16
CA TRP A 28 25.15 -9.32 1.68
C TRP A 28 24.37 -8.92 0.42
N ILE A 29 23.84 -7.68 0.35
CA ILE A 29 23.05 -7.24 -0.80
C ILE A 29 23.91 -6.83 -2.00
N CYS A 30 25.18 -6.46 -1.78
CA CYS A 30 26.13 -6.17 -2.85
C CYS A 30 26.87 -7.40 -3.39
N ASP A 31 26.79 -8.54 -2.72
CA ASP A 31 27.50 -9.75 -3.14
C ASP A 31 26.83 -10.42 -4.36
N GLU A 32 27.52 -10.32 -5.50
CA GLU A 32 27.10 -10.82 -6.81
C GLU A 32 27.36 -12.31 -7.05
N SER A 33 27.97 -13.04 -6.10
CA SER A 33 28.32 -14.46 -6.27
C SER A 33 27.17 -15.38 -6.65
N ASN A 34 25.92 -14.98 -6.35
CA ASN A 34 24.70 -15.75 -6.66
C ASN A 34 23.99 -15.31 -7.95
N GLN A 35 24.55 -14.37 -8.71
CA GLN A 35 23.93 -13.84 -9.94
C GLN A 35 23.57 -14.95 -10.93
N SER A 36 24.45 -15.93 -11.17
CA SER A 36 24.20 -17.06 -12.06
C SER A 36 23.05 -17.93 -11.58
N VAL A 37 23.03 -18.26 -10.29
CA VAL A 37 21.98 -19.06 -9.65
C VAL A 37 20.61 -18.37 -9.76
N ILE A 38 20.54 -17.06 -9.52
CA ILE A 38 19.28 -16.31 -9.65
C ILE A 38 18.85 -16.20 -11.12
N ARG A 39 19.77 -16.03 -12.06
CA ARG A 39 19.44 -16.02 -13.50
C ARG A 39 18.88 -17.36 -13.96
N GLU A 40 19.48 -18.47 -13.56
CA GLU A 40 18.98 -19.82 -13.85
C GLU A 40 17.62 -20.06 -13.19
N LEU A 41 17.43 -19.65 -11.93
CA LEU A 41 16.14 -19.74 -11.26
C LEU A 41 15.03 -19.04 -12.07
N ARG A 42 15.32 -17.88 -12.65
CA ARG A 42 14.36 -17.09 -13.44
C ARG A 42 13.96 -17.74 -14.77
N THR A 43 14.70 -18.75 -15.26
CA THR A 43 14.28 -19.52 -16.43
C THR A 43 13.31 -20.65 -16.09
N LEU A 44 13.18 -21.00 -14.81
CA LEU A 44 12.26 -22.04 -14.34
C LEU A 44 10.82 -21.51 -14.24
N SER A 45 9.85 -22.42 -14.21
CA SER A 45 8.44 -22.09 -14.03
C SER A 45 7.75 -23.12 -13.14
N GLY A 46 6.51 -22.85 -12.74
CA GLY A 46 5.67 -23.80 -12.02
C GLY A 46 6.31 -24.29 -10.72
N ASP A 47 6.36 -25.61 -10.55
CA ASP A 47 6.84 -26.24 -9.33
C ASP A 47 8.38 -26.31 -9.24
N ASP A 48 9.08 -26.37 -10.36
CA ASP A 48 10.56 -26.35 -10.42
C ASP A 48 11.11 -25.03 -9.89
N TYR A 49 10.46 -23.91 -10.26
CA TYR A 49 10.79 -22.60 -9.69
C TYR A 49 10.56 -22.56 -8.18
N LYS A 50 9.41 -23.06 -7.71
CA LYS A 50 9.04 -23.03 -6.28
C LYS A 50 9.98 -23.90 -5.44
N SER A 51 10.33 -25.09 -5.91
CA SER A 51 11.22 -26.02 -5.21
C SER A 51 12.63 -25.45 -5.12
N SER A 52 13.17 -24.94 -6.23
CA SER A 52 14.50 -24.34 -6.30
C SER A 52 14.60 -23.05 -5.47
N LYS A 53 13.59 -22.17 -5.54
CA LYS A 53 13.56 -20.93 -4.73
C LYS A 53 13.64 -21.23 -3.23
N LYS A 54 12.96 -22.28 -2.76
CA LYS A 54 12.96 -22.66 -1.34
C LYS A 54 14.34 -23.06 -0.82
N GLN A 55 15.25 -23.50 -1.69
CA GLN A 55 16.62 -23.87 -1.33
C GLN A 55 17.57 -22.66 -1.26
N LEU A 56 17.14 -21.49 -1.73
CA LEU A 56 17.99 -20.31 -1.69
C LEU A 56 18.17 -19.80 -0.26
N PRO A 57 19.38 -19.31 0.06
CA PRO A 57 19.59 -18.64 1.32
C PRO A 57 18.83 -17.32 1.36
N GLY A 58 18.64 -16.82 2.57
CA GLY A 58 18.02 -15.54 2.79
C GLY A 58 18.35 -14.96 4.15
N ILE A 59 17.86 -13.76 4.39
CA ILE A 59 18.14 -12.99 5.59
C ILE A 59 16.85 -12.59 6.29
N THR A 60 16.97 -12.08 7.52
CA THR A 60 15.94 -11.28 8.20
C THR A 60 16.38 -9.83 8.22
N PRO A 61 16.02 -9.00 7.22
CA PRO A 61 16.54 -7.63 7.08
C PRO A 61 16.28 -6.74 8.30
N SER A 62 15.20 -7.01 9.04
CA SER A 62 14.80 -6.22 10.20
C SER A 62 15.62 -6.49 11.47
N GLY A 63 16.52 -7.49 11.47
CA GLY A 63 17.39 -7.68 12.63
C GLY A 63 18.27 -8.92 12.65
N ALA A 64 19.05 -8.97 13.72
CA ALA A 64 19.86 -10.11 14.14
C ALA A 64 19.09 -10.92 15.18
N PHE A 65 19.12 -12.24 15.02
CA PHE A 65 18.33 -13.22 15.78
C PHE A 65 19.21 -14.36 16.30
N ASN A 66 18.80 -15.00 17.40
CA ASN A 66 19.32 -16.32 17.80
C ASN A 66 18.53 -17.48 17.16
N LYS A 67 17.27 -17.22 16.84
CA LYS A 67 16.30 -18.11 16.21
C LYS A 67 15.33 -17.24 15.42
N ARG A 68 14.88 -17.71 14.25
CA ARG A 68 13.92 -16.96 13.41
C ARG A 68 12.51 -16.95 14.03
N SER A 69 12.30 -16.08 15.00
CA SER A 69 11.03 -15.81 15.66
C SER A 69 11.04 -14.41 16.29
N GLU A 70 9.87 -13.82 16.55
CA GLU A 70 9.79 -12.50 17.21
C GLU A 70 10.55 -12.50 18.56
N SER A 71 10.38 -13.56 19.35
CA SER A 71 11.07 -13.76 20.63
C SER A 71 12.57 -14.03 20.52
N GLY A 72 13.05 -14.38 19.32
CA GLY A 72 14.46 -14.68 19.07
C GLY A 72 15.28 -13.46 18.64
N LEU A 73 14.66 -12.28 18.57
CA LEU A 73 15.32 -11.03 18.20
C LEU A 73 16.38 -10.65 19.24
N ILE A 74 17.63 -10.55 18.80
CA ILE A 74 18.75 -10.05 19.61
C ILE A 74 18.81 -8.52 19.47
N LYS A 75 18.77 -8.04 18.24
CA LYS A 75 18.89 -6.61 17.92
C LYS A 75 18.16 -6.31 16.62
N HIS A 76 17.29 -5.30 16.65
CA HIS A 76 16.66 -4.78 15.44
C HIS A 76 17.71 -4.00 14.61
N SER A 77 17.70 -4.17 13.28
CA SER A 77 18.68 -3.55 12.37
C SER A 77 18.47 -2.04 12.23
N GLY A 78 17.25 -1.58 12.52
CA GLY A 78 16.79 -0.21 12.29
C GLY A 78 16.11 -0.04 10.94
N LEU A 79 15.98 -1.13 10.17
CA LEU A 79 15.37 -1.16 8.84
C LEU A 79 14.12 -2.04 8.85
N ILE A 80 13.18 -1.73 7.97
CA ILE A 80 12.02 -2.58 7.67
C ILE A 80 12.01 -2.84 6.17
N GLN A 81 11.82 -4.11 5.77
CA GLN A 81 11.66 -4.47 4.37
C GLN A 81 10.22 -4.20 3.89
N PHE A 82 10.07 -3.90 2.60
CA PHE A 82 8.79 -3.95 1.90
C PHE A 82 8.96 -4.76 0.61
N ASP A 83 7.92 -5.50 0.23
CA ASP A 83 7.89 -6.32 -0.98
C ASP A 83 6.67 -5.92 -1.83
N VAL A 84 6.89 -5.68 -3.12
CA VAL A 84 5.88 -5.30 -4.11
C VAL A 84 5.75 -6.45 -5.12
N ASP A 85 4.58 -7.10 -5.17
CA ASP A 85 4.29 -8.14 -6.17
C ASP A 85 3.57 -7.53 -7.38
N SER A 86 3.96 -7.94 -8.58
CA SER A 86 3.35 -7.45 -9.83
C SER A 86 1.91 -7.90 -10.03
N LYS A 87 1.47 -8.96 -9.36
CA LYS A 87 0.07 -9.43 -9.42
C LYS A 87 -0.87 -8.49 -8.67
N ASP A 88 -0.40 -7.95 -7.55
CA ASP A 88 -1.16 -7.00 -6.73
C ASP A 88 -1.03 -5.56 -7.25
N ASN A 89 -0.09 -5.33 -8.17
CA ASN A 89 0.23 -4.04 -8.76
C ASN A 89 0.33 -4.17 -10.28
N PRO A 90 -0.80 -4.14 -11.03
CA PRO A 90 -0.83 -4.34 -12.48
C PRO A 90 -0.34 -3.10 -13.26
N VAL A 91 0.87 -2.63 -12.93
CA VAL A 91 1.54 -1.47 -13.50
C VAL A 91 2.92 -1.88 -14.05
N ASN A 92 3.57 -0.99 -14.80
CA ASN A 92 4.93 -1.20 -15.25
C ASN A 92 5.90 -1.16 -14.05
N MET A 93 6.61 -2.27 -13.79
CA MET A 93 7.52 -2.40 -12.65
C MET A 93 8.78 -1.53 -12.78
N ASP A 94 9.28 -1.27 -14.00
CA ASP A 94 10.41 -0.35 -14.20
C ASP A 94 10.02 1.07 -13.84
N GLU A 95 8.84 1.52 -14.28
CA GLU A 95 8.30 2.84 -13.93
C GLU A 95 8.00 2.94 -12.43
N LEU A 96 7.47 1.88 -11.82
CA LEU A 96 7.21 1.84 -10.39
C LEU A 96 8.52 1.88 -9.59
N LYS A 97 9.55 1.13 -10.02
CA LYS A 97 10.90 1.19 -9.42
C LYS A 97 11.45 2.60 -9.51
N TYR A 98 11.33 3.24 -10.68
CA TYR A 98 11.73 4.63 -10.88
C TYR A 98 10.99 5.60 -9.94
N LYS A 99 9.69 5.40 -9.69
CA LYS A 99 8.95 6.24 -8.74
C LYS A 99 9.38 6.01 -7.28
N ILE A 100 9.50 4.75 -6.86
CA ILE A 100 9.82 4.39 -5.46
C ILE A 100 11.23 4.85 -5.07
N GLN A 101 12.23 4.76 -5.97
CA GLN A 101 13.60 5.18 -5.65
C GLN A 101 13.74 6.68 -5.33
N HIS A 102 12.82 7.52 -5.81
CA HIS A 102 12.81 8.96 -5.51
C HIS A 102 12.14 9.29 -4.16
N ASN A 103 11.68 8.29 -3.41
CA ASN A 103 11.18 8.48 -2.06
C ASN A 103 12.38 8.65 -1.09
N PRO A 104 12.43 9.75 -0.31
CA PRO A 104 13.57 10.04 0.57
C PRO A 104 13.79 9.00 1.67
N PHE A 105 12.74 8.26 2.06
CA PHE A 105 12.79 7.22 3.10
C PHE A 105 13.30 5.87 2.56
N VAL A 106 13.44 5.68 1.25
CA VAL A 106 13.89 4.41 0.68
C VAL A 106 15.41 4.35 0.68
N ALA A 107 15.98 3.46 1.50
CA ALA A 107 17.43 3.23 1.61
C ALA A 107 17.97 2.26 0.56
N TYR A 108 17.14 1.32 0.12
CA TYR A 108 17.50 0.31 -0.87
C TYR A 108 16.25 -0.11 -1.66
N LEU A 109 16.41 -0.37 -2.97
CA LEU A 109 15.36 -0.91 -3.82
C LEU A 109 15.96 -1.77 -4.93
N SER A 110 15.39 -2.96 -5.15
CA SER A 110 15.88 -3.93 -6.12
C SER A 110 14.74 -4.77 -6.68
N TYR A 111 14.95 -5.35 -7.85
CA TYR A 111 14.15 -6.47 -8.33
C TYR A 111 14.17 -7.64 -7.34
N SER A 112 13.02 -8.30 -7.20
CA SER A 112 12.86 -9.45 -6.33
C SER A 112 13.50 -10.71 -6.92
N THR A 113 13.48 -11.81 -6.18
CA THR A 113 14.09 -13.09 -6.60
C THR A 113 13.57 -13.55 -7.97
N SER A 114 12.26 -13.40 -8.25
CA SER A 114 11.67 -13.74 -9.55
C SER A 114 12.06 -12.78 -10.67
N GLY A 115 12.48 -11.56 -10.35
CA GLY A 115 12.64 -10.47 -11.31
C GLY A 115 11.33 -9.78 -11.72
N ASN A 116 10.18 -10.26 -11.26
CA ASN A 116 8.88 -9.71 -11.64
C ASN A 116 8.33 -8.70 -10.63
N GLY A 117 8.81 -8.73 -9.38
CA GLY A 117 8.40 -7.79 -8.33
C GLY A 117 9.58 -6.95 -7.85
N LEU A 118 9.33 -6.05 -6.91
CA LEU A 118 10.34 -5.22 -6.27
C LEU A 118 10.42 -5.53 -4.78
N TRP A 119 11.54 -5.19 -4.17
CA TRP A 119 11.64 -5.14 -2.72
C TRP A 119 12.62 -4.03 -2.31
N GLY A 120 12.44 -3.51 -1.12
CA GLY A 120 13.31 -2.45 -0.61
C GLY A 120 13.36 -2.37 0.90
N LEU A 121 14.09 -1.39 1.40
CA LEU A 121 14.34 -1.16 2.83
C LEU A 121 14.09 0.30 3.19
N ILE A 122 13.47 0.52 4.34
CA ILE A 122 13.20 1.84 4.92
C ILE A 122 13.78 1.88 6.34
N PRO A 123 14.61 2.88 6.71
CA PRO A 123 15.07 3.05 8.07
C PRO A 123 13.95 3.65 8.94
N VAL A 124 13.83 3.17 10.18
CA VAL A 124 12.73 3.54 11.09
C VAL A 124 13.23 4.10 12.42
N LYS A 125 12.51 5.09 12.95
CA LYS A 125 12.91 5.83 14.17
C LYS A 125 12.75 5.03 15.45
N HIS A 126 11.74 4.16 15.51
CA HIS A 126 11.33 3.41 16.70
C HIS A 126 11.31 1.90 16.43
N PRO A 127 12.48 1.23 16.36
CA PRO A 127 12.60 -0.20 16.10
C PRO A 127 11.69 -1.10 16.96
N GLU A 128 11.48 -0.73 18.21
CA GLU A 128 10.61 -1.41 19.18
C GLU A 128 9.12 -1.36 18.79
N ARG A 129 8.74 -0.44 17.90
CA ARG A 129 7.38 -0.27 17.35
C ARG A 129 7.28 -0.78 15.91
N HIS A 130 8.03 -1.83 15.57
CA HIS A 130 8.13 -2.42 14.23
C HIS A 130 6.77 -2.57 13.51
N LYS A 131 5.78 -3.20 14.17
CA LYS A 131 4.45 -3.41 13.60
C LYS A 131 3.73 -2.09 13.27
N SER A 132 3.89 -1.08 14.12
CA SER A 132 3.25 0.23 13.92
C SER A 132 3.92 1.02 12.80
N HIS A 133 5.24 0.93 12.67
CA HIS A 133 5.98 1.46 11.51
C HIS A 133 5.56 0.77 10.22
N PHE A 134 5.54 -0.56 10.20
CA PHE A 134 5.16 -1.31 9.02
C PHE A 134 3.73 -0.96 8.54
N ARG A 135 2.78 -0.79 9.48
CA ARG A 135 1.43 -0.32 9.12
C ARG A 135 1.44 1.09 8.50
N ALA A 136 2.22 2.01 9.05
CA ALA A 136 2.37 3.35 8.49
C ALA A 136 2.99 3.32 7.09
N ILE A 137 4.04 2.51 6.89
CA ILE A 137 4.65 2.26 5.58
C ILE A 137 3.62 1.69 4.61
N GLN A 138 2.90 0.63 4.99
CA GLN A 138 1.88 0.01 4.14
C GLN A 138 0.76 0.99 3.78
N GLN A 139 0.32 1.82 4.72
CA GLN A 139 -0.66 2.88 4.46
C GLN A 139 -0.12 3.93 3.49
N ALA A 140 1.15 4.33 3.62
CA ALA A 140 1.82 5.26 2.72
C ALA A 140 1.88 4.73 1.28
N PHE A 141 2.37 3.50 1.09
CA PHE A 141 2.36 2.87 -0.23
C PHE A 141 0.95 2.76 -0.81
N ARG A 142 -0.03 2.39 0.02
CA ARG A 142 -1.42 2.25 -0.43
C ARG A 142 -2.04 3.59 -0.84
N ASN A 143 -1.73 4.68 -0.15
CA ASN A 143 -2.16 6.01 -0.58
C ASN A 143 -1.54 6.40 -1.94
N ALA A 144 -0.37 5.86 -2.29
CA ALA A 144 0.28 6.02 -3.59
C ALA A 144 -0.31 5.12 -4.68
N GLY A 145 -1.33 4.33 -4.36
CA GLY A 145 -1.89 3.30 -5.24
C GLY A 145 -1.02 2.04 -5.36
N VAL A 146 -0.08 1.82 -4.43
CA VAL A 146 0.83 0.67 -4.42
C VAL A 146 0.51 -0.27 -3.27
N SER A 147 0.33 -1.55 -3.56
CA SER A 147 0.12 -2.60 -2.57
C SER A 147 1.44 -3.27 -2.22
N ILE A 148 1.73 -3.42 -0.92
CA ILE A 148 2.90 -4.17 -0.42
C ILE A 148 2.47 -5.37 0.43
N ASP A 149 3.22 -6.47 0.33
CA ASP A 149 3.01 -7.72 1.08
C ASP A 149 2.96 -7.43 2.58
N PRO A 150 1.94 -7.91 3.34
CA PRO A 150 1.84 -7.67 4.78
C PRO A 150 2.80 -8.49 5.65
N ALA A 151 3.46 -9.52 5.12
CA ALA A 151 4.35 -10.41 5.87
C ALA A 151 5.44 -9.66 6.66
N PRO A 152 6.12 -8.64 6.10
CA PRO A 152 7.14 -7.88 6.81
C PRO A 152 6.68 -7.13 8.05
N SER A 153 5.38 -7.08 8.34
CA SER A 153 4.88 -6.67 9.68
C SER A 153 5.45 -7.52 10.82
N ASN A 154 5.86 -8.76 10.54
CA ASN A 154 6.61 -9.59 11.46
C ASN A 154 8.12 -9.28 11.34
N VAL A 155 8.74 -8.88 12.45
CA VAL A 155 10.17 -8.56 12.50
C VAL A 155 11.09 -9.72 12.06
N ALA A 156 10.65 -10.97 12.23
CA ALA A 156 11.39 -12.17 11.83
C ALA A 156 11.13 -12.58 10.36
N SER A 157 10.56 -11.69 9.55
CA SER A 157 10.27 -11.93 8.14
C SER A 157 11.53 -12.25 7.36
N PHE A 158 11.42 -13.31 6.56
CA PHE A 158 12.52 -13.85 5.78
C PHE A 158 12.50 -13.27 4.38
N ARG A 159 13.67 -12.89 3.88
CA ARG A 159 13.86 -12.44 2.51
C ARG A 159 14.89 -13.30 1.80
N PHE A 160 14.43 -14.00 0.77
CA PHE A 160 15.32 -14.73 -0.14
C PHE A 160 16.37 -13.82 -0.74
N ARG A 161 17.53 -14.38 -1.08
CA ARG A 161 18.48 -13.69 -1.94
C ARG A 161 17.85 -13.33 -3.29
N SER A 162 18.28 -12.20 -3.85
CA SER A 162 17.87 -11.72 -5.17
C SER A 162 19.07 -11.13 -5.90
N TYR A 163 18.89 -10.82 -7.18
CA TYR A 163 19.88 -10.15 -8.01
C TYR A 163 19.20 -9.10 -8.89
N ASP A 164 19.79 -7.92 -8.95
CA ASP A 164 19.40 -6.81 -9.82
C ASP A 164 20.71 -6.24 -10.40
N PRO A 165 20.84 -6.06 -11.72
CA PRO A 165 22.01 -5.41 -12.30
C PRO A 165 22.12 -3.92 -11.97
N ASP A 166 21.03 -3.28 -11.57
CA ASP A 166 20.99 -1.85 -11.27
C ASP A 166 20.14 -1.56 -10.00
N PRO A 167 20.54 -2.08 -8.82
CA PRO A 167 19.84 -1.80 -7.58
C PRO A 167 20.06 -0.35 -7.15
N TYR A 168 19.02 0.25 -6.57
CA TYR A 168 19.11 1.59 -6.02
C TYR A 168 19.62 1.57 -4.57
N PHE A 169 20.51 2.51 -4.25
CA PHE A 169 21.06 2.72 -2.92
C PHE A 169 20.95 4.19 -2.51
N ASN A 170 20.40 4.42 -1.31
CA ASN A 170 20.48 5.70 -0.61
C ASN A 170 21.06 5.48 0.79
N HIS A 171 22.37 5.66 0.91
CA HIS A 171 23.10 5.43 2.16
C HIS A 171 22.70 6.38 3.30
N ASN A 172 22.06 7.51 2.98
CA ASN A 172 21.64 8.55 3.91
C ASN A 172 20.13 8.80 3.83
N ALA A 173 19.33 7.75 3.58
CA ALA A 173 17.88 7.86 3.55
C ALA A 173 17.32 8.46 4.85
N ASP A 174 16.25 9.25 4.70
CA ASP A 174 15.56 9.87 5.82
C ASP A 174 14.95 8.79 6.71
N VAL A 175 14.96 9.03 8.02
CA VAL A 175 14.43 8.08 9.00
C VAL A 175 12.91 8.22 9.07
N PHE A 176 12.20 7.15 8.73
CA PHE A 176 10.75 7.09 8.80
C PHE A 176 10.30 7.08 10.26
N HIS A 177 9.49 8.06 10.66
CA HIS A 177 9.13 8.29 12.06
C HIS A 177 7.63 8.12 12.36
N TYR A 178 6.80 7.93 11.34
CA TYR A 178 5.35 7.78 11.47
C TYR A 178 4.94 6.40 12.00
N LEU A 179 3.86 6.35 12.78
CA LEU A 179 3.43 5.15 13.51
C LEU A 179 1.91 4.99 13.45
N ILE A 180 1.43 3.78 13.19
CA ILE A 180 0.00 3.42 13.28
C ILE A 180 -0.15 2.22 14.24
N ASP A 181 -0.57 2.46 15.48
CA ASP A 181 -0.70 1.42 16.51
C ASP A 181 -1.94 0.54 16.35
N LYS A 182 -3.04 1.16 15.93
CA LYS A 182 -4.32 0.49 15.68
C LYS A 182 -4.78 0.90 14.30
N ILE A 183 -5.17 -0.09 13.50
CA ILE A 183 -6.13 0.17 12.43
C ILE A 183 -7.38 0.66 13.19
N PRO A 184 -7.92 1.87 12.95
CA PRO A 184 -9.24 2.20 13.48
C PRO A 184 -10.15 1.02 13.13
N ALA A 185 -10.92 0.53 14.10
CA ALA A 185 -11.65 -0.73 14.01
C ALA A 185 -12.64 -0.74 12.82
N SER A 186 -12.14 -0.99 11.61
CA SER A 186 -12.88 -1.09 10.37
C SER A 186 -11.91 -1.39 9.22
N SER A 187 -11.54 -2.66 9.03
CA SER A 187 -11.17 -3.15 7.70
C SER A 187 -12.34 -3.04 6.70
N ASN A 188 -13.54 -2.74 7.20
CA ASN A 188 -14.73 -2.51 6.41
C ASN A 188 -14.69 -1.15 5.69
N GLY A 189 -14.09 -0.09 6.23
CA GLY A 189 -14.28 1.26 5.67
C GLY A 189 -13.64 1.53 4.32
N ARG A 190 -12.51 0.87 4.04
CA ARG A 190 -11.87 0.94 2.72
C ARG A 190 -12.58 0.07 1.68
N ASP A 191 -13.04 -1.11 2.10
CA ASP A 191 -13.89 -2.00 1.30
C ASP A 191 -15.25 -1.33 1.01
N ASN A 192 -15.84 -0.68 2.01
CA ASN A 192 -17.08 0.06 1.93
C ASN A 192 -16.95 1.27 1.00
N ARG A 193 -15.83 2.00 1.04
CA ARG A 193 -15.60 3.10 0.09
C ARG A 193 -15.63 2.61 -1.35
N THR A 194 -14.89 1.56 -1.67
CA THR A 194 -14.89 0.96 -3.01
C THR A 194 -16.29 0.46 -3.42
N LYS A 195 -17.01 -0.18 -2.50
CA LYS A 195 -18.38 -0.64 -2.73
C LYS A 195 -19.34 0.53 -2.97
N VAL A 196 -19.24 1.61 -2.20
CA VAL A 196 -20.05 2.82 -2.33
C VAL A 196 -19.79 3.48 -3.68
N GLU A 197 -18.53 3.64 -4.09
CA GLU A 197 -18.16 4.23 -5.37
C GLU A 197 -18.66 3.39 -6.57
N GLN A 198 -18.61 2.06 -6.47
CA GLN A 198 -19.17 1.16 -7.48
C GLN A 198 -20.70 1.29 -7.59
N LEU A 199 -21.39 1.36 -6.45
CA LEU A 199 -22.85 1.54 -6.42
C LEU A 199 -23.25 2.91 -6.96
N ILE A 200 -22.55 3.98 -6.58
CA ILE A 200 -22.76 5.33 -7.12
C ILE A 200 -22.57 5.33 -8.64
N SER A 201 -21.50 4.71 -9.14
CA SER A 201 -21.26 4.62 -10.59
C SER A 201 -22.42 3.95 -11.33
N LYS A 202 -23.01 2.88 -10.75
CA LYS A 202 -24.19 2.21 -11.32
C LYS A 202 -25.44 3.08 -11.25
N ILE A 203 -25.65 3.78 -10.14
CA ILE A 203 -26.77 4.71 -9.96
C ILE A 203 -26.71 5.83 -11.00
N GLN A 204 -25.52 6.42 -11.20
CA GLN A 204 -25.30 7.48 -12.17
C GLN A 204 -25.50 7.00 -13.61
N ALA A 205 -24.97 5.81 -13.95
CA ALA A 205 -25.12 5.23 -15.29
C ALA A 205 -26.58 4.94 -15.66
N ASN A 206 -27.41 4.56 -14.67
CA ASN A 206 -28.82 4.22 -14.88
C ASN A 206 -29.80 5.33 -14.48
N ARG A 207 -29.29 6.46 -13.95
CA ARG A 207 -30.08 7.59 -13.43
C ARG A 207 -31.18 7.16 -12.46
N ILE A 208 -30.83 6.32 -11.50
CA ILE A 208 -31.76 5.79 -10.49
C ILE A 208 -31.83 6.76 -9.32
N ASP A 209 -33.03 7.17 -8.93
CA ASP A 209 -33.21 7.92 -7.69
C ASP A 209 -33.45 6.94 -6.53
N ILE A 210 -32.45 6.77 -5.66
CA ILE A 210 -32.56 5.95 -4.44
C ILE A 210 -32.99 6.77 -3.22
N THR A 211 -33.17 8.08 -3.39
CA THR A 211 -33.45 9.05 -2.33
C THR A 211 -34.93 9.39 -2.20
N GLU A 212 -35.80 8.76 -2.99
CA GLU A 212 -37.25 8.94 -2.92
C GLU A 212 -37.81 8.59 -1.53
N GLY A 213 -38.24 9.64 -0.83
CA GLY A 213 -38.79 9.61 0.53
C GLY A 213 -37.78 10.05 1.59
N TYR A 214 -38.16 11.07 2.38
CA TYR A 214 -37.31 11.70 3.40
C TYR A 214 -36.63 10.70 4.35
N GLU A 215 -37.33 9.64 4.76
CA GLU A 215 -36.77 8.62 5.66
C GLU A 215 -35.57 7.88 5.05
N LYS A 216 -35.63 7.57 3.74
CA LYS A 216 -34.51 6.90 3.05
C LYS A 216 -33.35 7.85 2.83
N TRP A 217 -33.65 9.07 2.37
CA TRP A 217 -32.66 10.11 2.17
C TRP A 217 -31.89 10.41 3.46
N LEU A 218 -32.59 10.55 4.59
CA LEU A 218 -32.01 10.72 5.92
C LEU A 218 -31.15 9.52 6.34
N LYS A 219 -31.61 8.29 6.10
CA LYS A 219 -30.84 7.06 6.38
C LYS A 219 -29.54 6.99 5.56
N ILE A 220 -29.56 7.40 4.30
CA ILE A 220 -28.36 7.48 3.46
C ILE A 220 -27.39 8.52 4.03
N GLY A 221 -27.88 9.69 4.40
CA GLY A 221 -27.08 10.76 5.03
C GLY A 221 -26.35 10.27 6.28
N PHE A 222 -27.07 9.67 7.23
CA PHE A 222 -26.46 9.10 8.43
C PHE A 222 -25.47 7.96 8.13
N ALA A 223 -25.80 7.08 7.19
CA ALA A 223 -24.93 5.96 6.83
C ALA A 223 -23.57 6.42 6.26
N LEU A 224 -23.57 7.48 5.44
CA LEU A 224 -22.36 8.06 4.85
C LEU A 224 -21.59 8.93 5.86
N ALA A 225 -22.28 9.69 6.70
CA ALA A 225 -21.68 10.49 7.75
C ALA A 225 -20.97 9.61 8.80
N GLU A 226 -21.60 8.52 9.23
CA GLU A 226 -21.02 7.55 10.18
C GLU A 226 -19.79 6.85 9.60
N GLU A 227 -19.83 6.45 8.33
CA GLU A 227 -18.75 5.68 7.71
C GLU A 227 -17.56 6.53 7.24
N PHE A 228 -17.83 7.73 6.71
CA PHE A 228 -16.84 8.56 6.01
C PHE A 228 -16.64 9.96 6.59
N GLY A 229 -17.40 10.33 7.63
CA GLY A 229 -17.41 11.70 8.16
C GLY A 229 -17.73 12.72 7.07
N GLU A 230 -17.07 13.87 7.15
CA GLU A 230 -17.22 14.96 6.18
C GLU A 230 -16.94 14.52 4.72
N SER A 231 -16.04 13.54 4.52
CA SER A 231 -15.75 13.03 3.17
C SER A 231 -16.91 12.26 2.54
N GLY A 232 -17.94 11.90 3.32
CA GLY A 232 -19.18 11.31 2.83
C GLY A 232 -20.11 12.30 2.13
N ARG A 233 -19.91 13.62 2.31
CA ARG A 233 -20.78 14.66 1.75
C ARG A 233 -20.86 14.58 0.23
N ILE A 234 -19.71 14.39 -0.43
CA ILE A 234 -19.66 14.27 -1.89
C ILE A 234 -20.49 13.09 -2.39
N TYR A 235 -20.47 11.95 -1.68
CA TYR A 235 -21.30 10.79 -2.01
C TYR A 235 -22.78 11.11 -1.79
N PHE A 236 -23.12 11.86 -0.75
CA PHE A 236 -24.50 12.27 -0.48
C PHE A 236 -25.08 13.15 -1.59
N HIS A 237 -24.32 14.14 -2.08
CA HIS A 237 -24.73 14.93 -3.25
C HIS A 237 -24.85 14.08 -4.52
N GLN A 238 -23.88 13.18 -4.76
CA GLN A 238 -23.90 12.32 -5.94
C GLN A 238 -25.11 11.39 -6.01
N LEU A 239 -25.65 11.01 -4.86
CA LEU A 239 -26.88 10.22 -4.73
C LEU A 239 -28.14 11.09 -4.81
N SER A 240 -28.12 12.27 -4.17
CA SER A 240 -29.28 13.16 -4.08
C SER A 240 -29.58 13.91 -5.38
N GLN A 241 -28.58 14.15 -6.23
CA GLN A 241 -28.73 14.93 -7.48
C GLN A 241 -29.76 14.37 -8.49
N TRP A 242 -30.20 13.12 -8.30
CA TRP A 242 -31.16 12.46 -9.19
C TRP A 242 -32.62 12.70 -8.78
N HIS A 243 -32.87 13.20 -7.57
CA HIS A 243 -34.20 13.60 -7.11
C HIS A 243 -34.61 14.91 -7.79
N SER A 244 -35.88 15.03 -8.17
CA SER A 244 -36.39 16.21 -8.88
C SER A 244 -36.37 17.50 -8.06
N GLU A 245 -36.37 17.37 -6.74
CA GLU A 245 -36.34 18.48 -5.79
C GLU A 245 -34.94 18.71 -5.19
N TYR A 246 -33.90 18.13 -5.78
CA TYR A 246 -32.54 18.30 -5.28
C TYR A 246 -32.13 19.78 -5.22
N ASP A 247 -31.78 20.22 -4.02
CA ASP A 247 -31.16 21.51 -3.75
C ASP A 247 -29.80 21.31 -3.05
N THR A 248 -28.79 22.04 -3.51
CA THR A 248 -27.43 21.91 -2.96
C THR A 248 -27.33 22.36 -1.51
N ALA A 249 -28.00 23.46 -1.14
CA ALA A 249 -27.92 24.02 0.21
C ALA A 249 -28.71 23.17 1.21
N GLU A 250 -29.87 22.65 0.81
CA GLU A 250 -30.65 21.71 1.61
C GLU A 250 -29.87 20.40 1.86
N CYS A 251 -29.18 19.90 0.84
CA CYS A 251 -28.35 18.71 0.95
C CYS A 251 -27.14 18.94 1.88
N ASP A 252 -26.52 20.11 1.83
CA ASP A 252 -25.44 20.51 2.73
C ASP A 252 -25.92 20.61 4.19
N GLU A 253 -27.03 21.32 4.42
CA GLU A 253 -27.63 21.48 5.75
C GLU A 253 -28.04 20.12 6.33
N GLN A 254 -28.63 19.24 5.52
CA GLN A 254 -28.99 17.90 5.96
C GLN A 254 -27.76 17.06 6.31
N PHE A 255 -26.66 17.17 5.57
CA PHE A 255 -25.44 16.42 5.87
C PHE A 255 -24.73 16.96 7.13
N ASP A 256 -24.74 18.27 7.34
CA ASP A 256 -24.30 18.90 8.60
C ASP A 256 -25.09 18.37 9.80
N ASN A 257 -26.42 18.27 9.65
CA ASN A 257 -27.27 17.68 10.68
C ASN A 257 -26.93 16.21 10.95
N CYS A 258 -26.57 15.44 9.92
CA CYS A 258 -26.13 14.05 10.06
C CYS A 258 -24.83 13.94 10.87
N LEU A 259 -23.83 14.75 10.52
CA LEU A 259 -22.51 14.77 11.17
C LEU A 259 -22.57 15.19 12.64
N ASN A 260 -23.45 16.13 12.97
CA ASN A 260 -23.58 16.68 14.32
C ASN A 260 -24.55 15.89 15.22
N SER A 261 -25.18 14.84 14.69
CA SER A 261 -26.10 14.02 15.47
C SER A 261 -25.37 13.01 16.38
N ASN A 262 -25.93 12.73 17.56
CA ASN A 262 -25.48 11.64 18.44
C ASN A 262 -26.28 10.33 18.21
N GLY A 263 -26.87 10.18 17.02
CA GLY A 263 -27.76 9.06 16.71
C GLY A 263 -27.01 7.74 16.65
N GLN A 264 -27.38 6.77 17.49
CA GLN A 264 -26.85 5.41 17.40
C GLN A 264 -27.80 4.52 16.59
N GLY A 265 -27.29 3.76 15.62
CA GLY A 265 -27.99 2.62 15.02
C GLY A 265 -28.12 2.58 13.49
N ILE A 266 -27.73 3.64 12.77
CA ILE A 266 -27.66 3.61 11.30
C ILE A 266 -26.20 3.42 10.91
N THR A 267 -25.93 2.44 10.04
CA THR A 267 -24.57 2.12 9.56
C THR A 267 -24.57 2.05 8.04
N ILE A 268 -23.39 1.95 7.43
CA ILE A 268 -23.25 1.78 5.97
C ILE A 268 -24.02 0.58 5.40
N ALA A 269 -24.34 -0.43 6.21
CA ALA A 269 -25.19 -1.55 5.81
C ALA A 269 -26.61 -1.09 5.42
N SER A 270 -27.12 -0.02 6.01
CA SER A 270 -28.41 0.58 5.64
C SER A 270 -28.38 1.13 4.22
N PHE A 271 -27.29 1.80 3.82
CA PHE A 271 -27.09 2.26 2.44
C PHE A 271 -27.06 1.08 1.45
N PHE A 272 -26.34 0.00 1.77
CA PHE A 272 -26.31 -1.20 0.93
C PHE A 272 -27.68 -1.88 0.82
N GLY A 273 -28.46 -1.90 1.90
CA GLY A 273 -29.85 -2.39 1.90
C GLY A 273 -30.73 -1.57 0.96
N ILE A 274 -30.66 -0.24 1.04
CA ILE A 274 -31.42 0.66 0.16
C ILE A 274 -31.01 0.43 -1.30
N CYS A 275 -29.71 0.37 -1.62
CA CYS A 275 -29.26 0.10 -3.00
C CYS A 275 -29.85 -1.21 -3.54
N LYS A 276 -29.88 -2.27 -2.72
CA LYS A 276 -30.45 -3.57 -3.08
C LYS A 276 -31.96 -3.49 -3.34
N ASP A 277 -32.71 -2.72 -2.55
CA ASP A 277 -34.15 -2.53 -2.74
C ASP A 277 -34.48 -1.86 -4.09
N PHE A 278 -33.57 -1.01 -4.59
CA PHE A 278 -33.65 -0.39 -5.92
C PHE A 278 -32.98 -1.21 -7.04
N GLY A 279 -32.57 -2.46 -6.76
CA GLY A 279 -31.96 -3.35 -7.75
C GLY A 279 -30.50 -3.01 -8.09
N VAL A 280 -29.85 -2.12 -7.34
CA VAL A 280 -28.44 -1.76 -7.51
C VAL A 280 -27.58 -2.67 -6.63
N THR A 281 -26.97 -3.68 -7.24
CA THR A 281 -26.12 -4.66 -6.54
C THR A 281 -24.68 -4.64 -7.08
N LEU A 282 -23.73 -5.09 -6.28
CA LEU A 282 -22.34 -5.27 -6.69
C LEU A 282 -22.22 -6.54 -7.55
N ASP A 283 -21.51 -6.47 -8.67
CA ASP A 283 -21.30 -7.66 -9.51
C ASP A 283 -20.30 -8.59 -8.85
N THR A 284 -20.63 -9.88 -8.75
CA THR A 284 -19.76 -10.90 -8.14
C THR A 284 -18.62 -11.38 -9.05
N ASN A 285 -18.35 -10.69 -10.17
CA ASN A 285 -17.28 -11.06 -11.11
C ASN A 285 -16.31 -9.89 -11.34
N HIS A 286 -15.10 -10.04 -10.82
CA HIS A 286 -13.96 -9.16 -11.10
C HIS A 286 -13.57 -9.24 -12.59
N ALA A 287 -13.97 -8.24 -13.37
CA ALA A 287 -13.35 -7.93 -14.65
C ALA A 287 -13.49 -6.43 -14.93
N TYR A 288 -12.52 -5.63 -14.49
CA TYR A 288 -12.35 -4.26 -14.95
C TYR A 288 -11.96 -4.27 -16.44
N GLN A 289 -12.80 -3.69 -17.29
CA GLN A 289 -12.52 -3.47 -18.70
C GLN A 289 -11.68 -2.19 -18.87
N LYS A 290 -10.60 -2.32 -19.64
CA LYS A 290 -9.71 -1.25 -20.09
C LYS A 290 -10.38 -0.39 -21.17
N ASP A 291 -10.19 0.92 -21.08
CA ASP A 291 -10.12 1.74 -22.28
C ASP A 291 -8.68 1.84 -22.80
N ARG A 292 -8.56 1.72 -24.13
CA ARG A 292 -7.34 1.69 -24.96
C ARG A 292 -6.90 3.12 -25.31
N VAL A 293 -5.65 3.20 -25.85
CA VAL A 293 -5.01 4.24 -26.70
C VAL A 293 -3.82 4.91 -25.97
N LEU A 294 -2.56 4.97 -26.44
CA LEU A 294 -1.89 4.63 -27.70
C LEU A 294 -0.39 4.36 -27.46
N GLN A 295 0.24 3.60 -28.37
CA GLN A 295 1.68 3.37 -28.47
C GLN A 295 2.44 4.64 -28.91
N GLY A 296 3.65 4.81 -28.37
CA GLY A 296 4.66 5.71 -28.91
C GLY A 296 6.02 5.44 -28.28
N ASP A 297 6.96 4.91 -29.08
CA ASP A 297 8.38 4.82 -28.75
C ASP A 297 8.94 6.21 -28.40
N THR A 298 9.55 6.37 -27.22
CA THR A 298 10.45 7.50 -26.97
C THR A 298 11.69 7.05 -26.20
N LYS A 299 12.84 7.20 -26.89
CA LYS A 299 14.18 7.06 -26.35
C LYS A 299 14.38 8.07 -25.21
N SER A 300 14.84 7.57 -24.07
CA SER A 300 15.35 8.35 -22.94
C SER A 300 16.44 9.32 -23.39
N LYS A 301 16.13 10.62 -23.39
CA LYS A 301 17.05 11.75 -23.24
C LYS A 301 16.23 12.99 -22.90
N VAL A 302 16.07 13.33 -21.62
CA VAL A 302 16.11 14.68 -20.99
C VAL A 302 16.00 14.45 -19.46
N SER A 303 16.82 15.14 -18.68
CA SER A 303 16.75 15.21 -17.21
C SER A 303 15.34 15.57 -16.71
N ALA A 304 14.73 14.77 -15.83
CA ALA A 304 13.43 15.05 -15.25
C ALA A 304 13.56 15.51 -13.78
N PRO A 305 13.29 16.78 -13.45
CA PRO A 305 13.40 17.37 -12.11
C PRO A 305 12.24 17.04 -11.15
N TYR A 306 11.51 15.93 -11.36
CA TYR A 306 10.18 15.73 -10.77
C TYR A 306 10.08 14.47 -9.88
N GLY A 307 9.51 14.61 -8.68
CA GLY A 307 9.17 13.52 -7.74
C GLY A 307 7.65 13.38 -7.53
N MET A 308 7.17 12.33 -6.84
CA MET A 308 5.74 12.07 -6.62
C MET A 308 5.41 11.97 -5.12
N ASN A 309 4.36 12.65 -4.67
CA ASN A 309 3.82 12.51 -3.32
C ASN A 309 3.18 11.12 -3.18
N PRO A 310 3.67 10.23 -2.31
CA PRO A 310 3.07 8.92 -2.12
C PRO A 310 1.72 8.97 -1.39
N TYR A 311 1.23 10.13 -0.96
CA TYR A 311 -0.04 10.25 -0.24
C TYR A 311 -1.14 10.91 -1.06
N THR A 312 -0.80 11.87 -1.93
CA THR A 312 -1.77 12.59 -2.79
C THR A 312 -1.66 12.23 -4.27
N GLY A 313 -0.54 11.61 -4.69
CA GLY A 313 -0.24 11.33 -6.09
C GLY A 313 0.23 12.56 -6.89
N GLU A 314 0.39 13.72 -6.25
CA GLU A 314 0.84 14.95 -6.89
C GLU A 314 2.33 14.87 -7.29
N ILE A 315 2.67 15.47 -8.44
CA ILE A 315 4.02 15.53 -8.98
C ILE A 315 4.65 16.87 -8.58
N PHE A 316 5.83 16.85 -7.95
CA PHE A 316 6.59 18.03 -7.52
C PHE A 316 7.59 18.49 -8.56
N ASP A 317 7.93 19.78 -8.58
CA ASP A 317 9.02 20.39 -9.36
C ASP A 317 10.25 20.74 -8.49
N GLU A 318 11.17 21.55 -9.03
CA GLU A 318 12.47 21.97 -8.47
C GLU A 318 12.42 22.66 -7.08
N ARG A 319 11.23 22.86 -6.50
CA ARG A 319 11.02 23.49 -5.18
C ARG A 319 11.12 22.52 -3.98
N GLY A 320 11.13 21.20 -4.20
CA GLY A 320 11.28 20.20 -3.13
C GLY A 320 10.05 19.98 -2.23
N TYR A 321 10.21 19.13 -1.20
CA TYR A 321 9.16 18.69 -0.26
C TYR A 321 8.67 19.85 0.65
N PRO A 322 7.39 20.28 0.58
CA PRO A 322 6.88 21.36 1.42
C PRO A 322 6.71 20.92 2.89
N ALA A 323 7.24 21.70 3.83
CA ALA A 323 7.21 21.40 5.27
C ALA A 323 5.80 21.47 5.91
N ASP A 324 4.85 22.07 5.21
CA ASP A 324 3.45 22.24 5.59
C ASP A 324 2.59 20.99 5.31
N TRP A 325 3.16 19.94 4.71
CA TRP A 325 2.45 18.70 4.35
C TRP A 325 2.49 17.61 5.44
N ASP A 326 2.87 17.98 6.66
CA ASP A 326 2.99 17.11 7.84
C ASP A 326 1.65 16.86 8.61
N PHE A 327 0.50 17.21 8.02
CA PHE A 327 -0.83 17.01 8.61
C PHE A 327 -1.71 16.25 7.59
N HIS A 328 -2.26 15.06 7.85
CA HIS A 328 -3.05 14.62 8.99
C HIS A 328 -2.85 13.12 9.25
N LEU A 329 -2.23 12.79 10.38
CA LEU A 329 -2.34 11.48 11.04
C LEU A 329 -2.82 11.72 12.47
N ASN A 330 -4.08 12.16 12.60
CA ASN A 330 -4.84 12.04 13.84
C ASN A 330 -5.86 10.91 13.69
#